data_AF-A0A090MUX6-F1
#
_entry.id   AF-A0A090MUX6-F1
#
_cell.length_a   1.000
_cell.length_b   1.000
_cell.length_c   1.000
_cell.angle_alpha   90.00
_cell.angle_beta   90.00
_cell.angle_gamma   90.00
#
_symmetry.space_group_name_H-M   'P 1'
#
loop_
_entity.id
_entity.type
_entity.pdbx_description
1 polymer ?
#
loop_
_entity_poly.entity_id
_entity_poly.type
_entity_poly.pdbx_seq_one_letter_code
_entity_poly.pdbx_strand_id
1 'polypeptide(L)'
;MSSPKKVNRKRSLSEMSCSDEDKCSQTIDGIKMPISELLTLCKTIADTNGSIAKKRGTSKLAPALDENAFTLPLNEVEESFKNAYRYSTRRDSITYEFMATAIMQRFTRGDIVTLYPDFPKRPLPLYNEFLSVCGHKNLFARPPADVKEAFGDVSNINRIKAQENYERNVHEYNEKLEQFLIDHESELNTEQKDYTKKQMIDLGKVTKRNARKVVHKKTAFDFFKQAKKNKYADIGEEAREKKLQKAFKKLKPDELEIYEELASNQ
;
A
#
# COMPACT_ATOMS: atom_id res chain seq x y z
N MET A 1 18.01 -61.56 -25.40
CA MET A 1 19.22 -60.71 -25.36
C MET A 1 18.84 -59.42 -24.66
N SER A 2 19.04 -59.37 -23.34
CA SER A 2 20.20 -58.75 -22.69
C SER A 2 19.99 -57.24 -22.50
N SER A 3 19.53 -56.91 -21.29
CA SER A 3 19.57 -55.57 -20.71
C SER A 3 21.01 -55.01 -20.66
N PRO A 4 21.15 -53.69 -20.49
CA PRO A 4 22.21 -53.16 -19.66
C PRO A 4 21.66 -52.46 -18.41
N LYS A 5 22.36 -52.75 -17.31
CA LYS A 5 22.16 -52.31 -15.93
C LYS A 5 22.80 -50.93 -15.68
N LYS A 6 22.16 -50.18 -14.77
CA LYS A 6 22.67 -49.34 -13.67
C LYS A 6 23.94 -48.49 -13.89
N VAL A 7 23.85 -47.20 -13.55
CA VAL A 7 24.84 -46.56 -12.66
C VAL A 7 24.13 -45.69 -11.61
N ASN A 8 24.07 -46.23 -10.39
CA ASN A 8 23.85 -45.51 -9.15
C ASN A 8 25.06 -44.60 -8.89
N ARG A 9 24.86 -43.28 -8.83
CA ARG A 9 25.84 -42.39 -8.19
C ARG A 9 25.42 -42.13 -6.75
N LYS A 10 25.87 -43.03 -5.86
CA LYS A 10 26.13 -42.71 -4.46
C LYS A 10 27.10 -41.52 -4.44
N ARG A 11 26.67 -40.37 -3.91
CA ARG A 11 27.63 -39.36 -3.45
C ARG A 11 28.16 -39.81 -2.10
N SER A 12 29.47 -39.98 -2.08
CA SER A 12 30.31 -40.30 -0.93
C SER A 12 30.13 -39.27 0.18
N LEU A 13 29.95 -39.77 1.41
CA LEU A 13 30.39 -39.08 2.61
C LEU A 13 31.90 -38.81 2.46
N SER A 14 32.30 -37.55 2.49
CA SER A 14 33.68 -37.16 2.76
C SER A 14 33.77 -36.68 4.20
N GLU A 15 34.65 -37.36 4.93
CA GLU A 15 34.97 -37.19 6.33
C GLU A 15 35.62 -35.82 6.62
N MET A 16 35.27 -35.33 7.81
CA MET A 16 36.07 -34.54 8.76
C MET A 16 37.22 -33.67 8.25
N SER A 17 37.04 -32.36 8.45
CA SER A 17 38.08 -31.52 9.03
C SER A 17 37.46 -30.76 10.20
N CYS A 18 37.71 -31.25 11.41
CA CYS A 18 37.46 -30.51 12.65
C CYS A 18 38.61 -29.52 12.83
N SER A 19 38.34 -28.23 12.63
CA SER A 19 39.08 -27.20 13.34
C SER A 19 38.17 -26.73 14.48
N ASP A 20 38.44 -27.25 15.67
CA ASP A 20 38.11 -26.59 16.92
C ASP A 20 38.75 -25.19 16.93
N GLU A 21 37.97 -24.22 17.37
CA GLU A 21 38.29 -22.86 17.87
C GLU A 21 37.18 -21.91 17.36
N ASP A 22 36.03 -21.91 18.06
CA ASP A 22 35.29 -20.70 18.44
C ASP A 22 33.96 -21.06 19.12
N LYS A 23 34.00 -21.15 20.45
CA LYS A 23 32.80 -21.08 21.27
C LYS A 23 32.24 -19.66 21.18
N CYS A 24 31.07 -19.50 20.58
CA CYS A 24 29.88 -18.87 21.18
C CYS A 24 28.95 -18.27 20.10
N SER A 25 28.08 -19.11 19.53
CA SER A 25 26.65 -18.82 19.37
C SER A 25 26.04 -19.94 18.54
N GLN A 26 25.04 -20.63 19.08
CA GLN A 26 24.23 -21.57 18.33
C GLN A 26 23.38 -20.79 17.32
N THR A 27 24.00 -20.30 16.25
CA THR A 27 23.30 -19.61 15.18
C THR A 27 22.87 -20.64 14.15
N ILE A 28 21.60 -20.57 13.73
CA ILE A 28 21.10 -21.36 12.60
C ILE A 28 21.79 -20.80 11.36
N ASP A 29 22.30 -21.66 10.49
CA ASP A 29 23.04 -21.23 9.30
C ASP A 29 22.28 -20.16 8.49
N GLY A 30 22.92 -19.02 8.27
CA GLY A 30 22.35 -17.83 7.63
C GLY A 30 21.48 -16.91 8.51
N ILE A 31 21.24 -17.25 9.79
CA ILE A 31 20.54 -16.40 10.77
C ILE A 31 21.54 -15.96 11.82
N LYS A 32 22.14 -14.79 11.62
CA LYS A 32 23.17 -14.23 12.51
C LYS A 32 22.58 -13.58 13.76
N MET A 33 21.35 -13.09 13.66
CA MET A 33 20.63 -12.47 14.78
C MET A 33 20.31 -13.48 15.90
N PRO A 34 20.46 -13.10 17.18
CA PRO A 34 19.96 -13.89 18.30
C PRO A 34 18.45 -14.18 18.19
N ILE A 35 18.03 -15.41 18.51
CA ILE A 35 16.63 -15.83 18.38
C ILE A 35 15.68 -14.95 19.22
N SER A 36 16.13 -14.49 20.40
CA SER A 36 15.37 -13.59 21.26
C SER A 36 15.07 -12.24 20.58
N GLU A 37 16.07 -11.65 19.91
CA GLU A 37 15.92 -10.41 19.13
C GLU A 37 15.01 -10.63 17.92
N LEU A 38 15.16 -11.76 17.22
CA LEU A 38 14.31 -12.13 16.09
C LEU A 38 12.85 -12.26 16.50
N LEU A 39 12.56 -12.93 17.62
CA LEU A 39 11.21 -13.07 18.15
C LEU A 39 10.64 -11.72 18.61
N THR A 40 11.48 -10.84 19.17
CA THR A 40 11.07 -9.50 19.58
C THR A 40 10.71 -8.67 18.34
N LEU A 41 11.53 -8.70 17.30
CA LEU A 41 11.25 -8.06 16.02
C LEU A 41 9.95 -8.57 15.39
N CYS A 42 9.73 -9.89 15.37
CA CYS A 42 8.48 -10.48 14.87
C CYS A 42 7.25 -9.97 15.65
N LYS A 43 7.32 -9.91 16.99
CA LYS A 43 6.24 -9.36 17.82
C LYS A 43 6.03 -7.88 17.55
N THR A 44 7.09 -7.08 17.49
CA THR A 44 6.98 -5.65 17.15
C THR A 44 6.29 -5.46 15.81
N ILE A 45 6.64 -6.23 14.78
CA ILE A 45 6.00 -6.14 13.45
C ILE A 45 4.54 -6.61 13.49
N ALA A 46 4.22 -7.69 14.21
CA ALA A 46 2.88 -8.25 14.28
C ALA A 46 1.91 -7.37 15.11
N ASP A 47 2.39 -6.85 16.23
CA ASP A 47 1.60 -6.07 17.19
C ASP A 47 1.47 -4.60 16.75
N THR A 48 2.46 -4.07 16.03
CA THR A 48 2.29 -2.76 15.40
C THR A 48 1.37 -2.89 14.19
N ASN A 49 0.10 -2.48 14.34
CA ASN A 49 -0.76 -2.05 13.23
C ASN A 49 -0.22 -0.80 12.48
N GLY A 50 1.09 -0.54 12.58
CA GLY A 50 1.80 0.64 12.12
C GLY A 50 2.31 0.53 10.67
N SER A 51 3.19 1.46 10.31
CA SER A 51 3.74 1.60 8.95
C SER A 51 4.52 0.37 8.48
N ILE A 52 5.20 -0.34 9.39
CA ILE A 52 6.05 -1.48 9.08
C ILE A 52 5.23 -2.69 8.63
N ALA A 53 4.18 -3.06 9.36
CA ALA A 53 3.31 -4.19 9.01
C ALA A 53 2.62 -4.05 7.65
N LYS A 54 2.44 -2.82 7.16
CA LYS A 54 1.81 -2.52 5.86
C LYS A 54 2.80 -2.53 4.69
N LYS A 55 4.10 -2.61 4.96
CA LYS A 55 5.12 -2.67 3.91
C LYS A 55 5.16 -4.06 3.26
N ARG A 56 5.44 -4.09 1.96
CA ARG A 56 5.59 -5.36 1.22
C ARG A 56 6.91 -6.03 1.59
N GLY A 57 6.96 -7.36 1.62
CA GLY A 57 8.19 -8.13 1.90
C GLY A 57 9.34 -7.91 0.90
N THR A 58 9.07 -7.27 -0.24
CA THR A 58 10.08 -6.84 -1.22
C THR A 58 10.75 -5.50 -0.86
N SER A 59 10.22 -4.77 0.13
CA SER A 59 10.79 -3.49 0.58
C SER A 59 11.85 -3.70 1.66
N LYS A 60 12.80 -2.75 1.74
CA LYS A 60 13.85 -2.79 2.78
C LYS A 60 13.24 -2.61 4.16
N LEU A 61 13.63 -3.48 5.08
CA LEU A 61 13.22 -3.46 6.48
C LEU A 61 14.10 -2.51 7.29
N ALA A 62 15.40 -2.48 7.00
CA ALA A 62 16.39 -1.66 7.72
C ALA A 62 15.96 -0.20 7.93
N PRO A 63 15.45 0.56 6.93
CA PRO A 63 15.06 1.96 7.11
C PRO A 63 13.85 2.18 8.03
N ALA A 64 13.19 1.12 8.47
CA ALA A 64 12.02 1.17 9.33
C ALA A 64 12.32 0.74 10.77
N LEU A 65 13.56 0.32 11.04
CA LEU A 65 14.02 -0.17 12.33
C LEU A 65 14.87 0.88 13.04
N ASP A 66 14.86 0.84 14.36
CA ASP A 66 15.75 1.65 15.20
C ASP A 66 17.10 0.93 15.31
N GLU A 67 18.19 1.61 14.97
CA GLU A 67 19.55 1.08 15.03
C GLU A 67 19.94 0.66 16.46
N ASN A 68 19.38 1.31 17.49
CA ASN A 68 19.72 1.03 18.89
C ASN A 68 19.00 -0.20 19.46
N ALA A 69 18.04 -0.77 18.72
CA ALA A 69 17.23 -1.88 19.20
C ALA A 69 17.88 -3.26 18.94
N PHE A 70 19.00 -3.31 18.21
CA PHE A 70 19.62 -4.56 17.77
C PHE A 70 21.11 -4.58 18.04
N THR A 71 21.65 -5.77 18.33
CA THR A 71 23.09 -5.97 18.54
C THR A 71 23.88 -6.00 17.23
N LEU A 72 23.20 -6.21 16.10
CA LEU A 72 23.79 -6.30 14.76
C LEU A 72 23.43 -5.09 13.90
N PRO A 73 24.25 -4.78 12.88
CA PRO A 73 23.90 -3.78 11.87
C PRO A 73 22.56 -4.09 11.19
N LEU A 74 21.76 -3.06 10.91
CA LEU A 74 20.40 -3.25 10.37
C LEU A 74 20.33 -4.04 9.05
N ASN A 75 21.40 -4.03 8.25
CA ASN A 75 21.49 -4.84 7.03
C ASN A 75 21.55 -6.34 7.36
N GLU A 76 22.32 -6.72 8.39
CA GLU A 76 22.42 -8.11 8.85
C GLU A 76 21.16 -8.57 9.58
N VAL A 77 20.50 -7.64 10.27
CA VAL A 77 19.16 -7.85 10.84
C VAL A 77 18.14 -8.17 9.74
N GLU A 78 18.10 -7.38 8.67
CA GLU A 78 17.20 -7.60 7.54
C GLU A 78 17.49 -8.94 6.84
N GLU A 79 18.76 -9.27 6.63
CA GLU A 79 19.17 -10.55 6.04
C GLU A 79 18.79 -11.74 6.93
N SER A 80 19.08 -11.65 8.23
CA SER A 80 18.73 -12.69 9.21
C SER A 80 17.23 -12.91 9.29
N PHE A 81 16.42 -11.84 9.27
CA PHE A 81 14.96 -11.93 9.25
C PHE A 81 14.45 -12.62 7.97
N LYS A 82 14.98 -12.28 6.80
CA LYS A 82 14.59 -12.92 5.53
C LYS A 82 14.99 -14.40 5.48
N ASN A 83 16.17 -14.74 5.99
CA ASN A 83 16.63 -16.13 6.07
C ASN A 83 15.80 -16.93 7.08
N ALA A 84 15.42 -16.33 8.22
CA ALA A 84 14.48 -16.93 9.17
C ALA A 84 13.11 -17.19 8.53
N TYR A 85 12.57 -16.25 7.75
CA TYR A 85 11.33 -16.45 7.01
C TYR A 85 11.45 -17.59 5.99
N ARG A 86 12.56 -17.66 5.23
CA ARG A 86 12.79 -18.78 4.30
C ARG A 86 12.89 -20.12 5.02
N TYR A 87 13.51 -20.14 6.20
CA TYR A 87 13.61 -21.34 7.02
C TYR A 87 12.23 -21.79 7.53
N SER A 88 11.40 -20.86 8.01
CA SER A 88 10.05 -21.18 8.50
C SER A 88 9.07 -21.57 7.38
N THR A 89 9.32 -21.09 6.16
CA THR A 89 8.53 -21.38 4.95
C THR A 89 9.18 -22.40 4.02
N ARG A 90 10.10 -23.23 4.53
CA ARG A 90 10.61 -24.37 3.75
C ARG A 90 9.44 -25.26 3.32
N ARG A 91 9.48 -25.75 2.07
CA ARG A 91 8.39 -26.56 1.51
C ARG A 91 8.06 -27.77 2.38
N ASP A 92 9.07 -28.33 3.03
CA ASP A 92 8.98 -29.51 3.89
C ASP A 92 8.30 -29.21 5.25
N SER A 93 8.27 -27.93 5.67
CA SER A 93 7.66 -27.48 6.93
C SER A 93 6.28 -26.83 6.73
N ILE A 94 5.84 -26.63 5.49
CA ILE A 94 4.51 -26.07 5.18
C ILE A 94 3.51 -27.21 5.01
N THR A 95 2.47 -27.21 5.83
CA THR A 95 1.36 -28.16 5.69
C THR A 95 0.45 -27.80 4.51
N TYR A 96 -0.21 -28.80 3.92
CA TYR A 96 -1.23 -28.55 2.89
C TYR A 96 -2.36 -27.64 3.39
N GLU A 97 -2.70 -27.73 4.68
CA GLU A 97 -3.67 -26.85 5.32
C GLU A 97 -3.27 -25.38 5.20
N PHE A 98 -2.03 -25.03 5.56
CA PHE A 98 -1.53 -23.67 5.43
C PHE A 98 -1.56 -23.19 3.98
N MET A 99 -1.16 -24.04 3.03
CA MET A 99 -1.22 -23.70 1.60
C MET A 99 -2.66 -23.43 1.15
N ALA A 100 -3.60 -24.29 1.54
CA ALA A 100 -5.01 -24.13 1.20
C ALA A 100 -5.58 -22.83 1.77
N THR A 101 -5.30 -22.53 3.04
CA THR A 101 -5.73 -21.27 3.66
C THR A 101 -5.14 -20.05 2.96
N ALA A 102 -3.84 -20.07 2.62
CA ALA A 102 -3.20 -18.97 1.92
C ALA A 102 -3.77 -18.76 0.51
N ILE A 103 -4.04 -19.85 -0.22
CA ILE A 103 -4.70 -19.82 -1.53
C ILE A 103 -6.10 -19.21 -1.38
N MET A 104 -6.91 -19.74 -0.47
CA MET A 104 -8.26 -19.21 -0.23
C MET A 104 -8.22 -17.72 0.08
N GLN A 105 -7.39 -17.28 1.03
CA GLN A 105 -7.25 -15.87 1.38
C GLN A 105 -6.82 -14.96 0.21
N ARG A 106 -6.00 -15.47 -0.71
CA ARG A 106 -5.58 -14.68 -1.88
C ARG A 106 -6.66 -14.63 -2.96
N PHE A 107 -7.24 -15.78 -3.28
CA PHE A 107 -8.18 -15.93 -4.39
C PHE A 107 -9.59 -15.47 -4.03
N THR A 108 -9.94 -15.30 -2.75
CA THR A 108 -11.22 -14.67 -2.39
C THR A 108 -11.22 -13.16 -2.56
N ARG A 109 -10.05 -12.51 -2.55
CA ARG A 109 -9.95 -11.05 -2.62
C ARG A 109 -10.52 -10.50 -3.93
N GLY A 110 -11.20 -9.36 -3.83
CA GLY A 110 -11.81 -8.73 -4.99
C GLY A 110 -10.84 -8.35 -6.12
N ASP A 111 -9.59 -7.98 -5.83
CA ASP A 111 -8.61 -7.55 -6.84
C ASP A 111 -8.13 -8.67 -7.78
N ILE A 112 -8.38 -9.93 -7.43
CA ILE A 112 -7.91 -11.08 -8.22
C ILE A 112 -8.55 -11.14 -9.62
N VAL A 113 -9.75 -10.57 -9.78
CA VAL A 113 -10.47 -10.52 -11.06
C VAL A 113 -9.66 -9.85 -12.17
N THR A 114 -8.76 -8.94 -11.81
CA THR A 114 -7.88 -8.25 -12.77
C THR A 114 -6.84 -9.16 -13.44
N LEU A 115 -6.67 -10.38 -12.92
CA LEU A 115 -5.79 -11.40 -13.51
C LEU A 115 -6.49 -12.23 -14.59
N TYR A 116 -7.81 -12.11 -14.74
CA TYR A 116 -8.53 -12.78 -15.82
C TYR A 116 -8.06 -12.22 -17.18
N PRO A 117 -7.78 -13.08 -18.19
CA PRO A 117 -7.27 -12.64 -19.48
C PRO A 117 -8.21 -11.69 -20.24
N ASP A 118 -9.50 -11.87 -20.03
CA ASP A 118 -10.61 -11.13 -20.62
C ASP A 118 -11.09 -9.95 -19.76
N PHE A 119 -10.48 -9.75 -18.58
CA PHE A 119 -10.83 -8.61 -17.73
C PHE A 119 -10.63 -7.28 -18.48
N PRO A 120 -11.67 -6.42 -18.57
CA PRO A 120 -11.59 -5.20 -19.35
C PRO A 120 -10.49 -4.25 -18.89
N LYS A 121 -9.77 -3.66 -19.85
CA LYS A 121 -8.74 -2.66 -19.56
C LYS A 121 -9.36 -1.29 -19.40
N ARG A 122 -8.97 -0.59 -18.35
CA ARG A 122 -9.45 0.76 -18.07
C ARG A 122 -9.14 1.73 -19.22
N PRO A 123 -10.10 2.57 -19.65
CA PRO A 123 -9.86 3.56 -20.71
C PRO A 123 -8.86 4.62 -20.27
N LEU A 124 -8.25 5.30 -21.25
CA LEU A 124 -7.34 6.41 -20.98
C LEU A 124 -8.09 7.56 -20.29
N PRO A 125 -7.44 8.28 -19.36
CA PRO A 125 -8.01 9.52 -18.83
C PRO A 125 -8.24 10.55 -19.94
N LEU A 126 -9.26 11.39 -19.80
CA LEU A 126 -9.60 12.47 -20.75
C LEU A 126 -8.39 13.29 -21.24
N TYR A 127 -7.49 13.67 -20.33
CA TYR A 127 -6.29 14.42 -20.70
C TYR A 127 -5.36 13.63 -21.63
N ASN A 128 -5.22 12.32 -21.42
CA ASN A 128 -4.41 11.47 -22.27
C ASN A 128 -5.08 11.22 -23.62
N GLU A 129 -6.42 11.12 -23.66
CA GLU A 129 -7.18 11.13 -24.91
C GLU A 129 -6.95 12.42 -25.69
N PHE A 130 -6.98 13.56 -25.00
CA PHE A 130 -6.69 14.87 -25.60
C PHE A 130 -5.27 14.97 -26.18
N LEU A 131 -4.27 14.47 -25.45
CA LEU A 131 -2.90 14.39 -25.97
C LEU A 131 -2.83 13.52 -27.22
N SER A 132 -3.52 12.38 -27.24
CA SER A 132 -3.60 11.50 -28.41
C SER A 132 -4.21 12.21 -29.62
N VAL A 133 -5.34 12.92 -29.43
CA VAL A 133 -5.99 13.73 -30.48
C VAL A 133 -5.06 14.84 -31.00
N CYS A 134 -4.25 15.44 -30.12
CA CYS A 134 -3.25 16.44 -30.50
C CYS A 134 -1.97 15.84 -31.11
N GLY A 135 -1.89 14.52 -31.31
CA GLY A 135 -0.72 13.85 -31.88
C GLY A 135 0.43 13.60 -30.89
N HIS A 136 0.25 13.92 -29.61
CA HIS A 136 1.22 13.60 -28.54
C HIS A 136 1.09 12.15 -28.08
N LYS A 137 1.76 11.25 -28.81
CA LYS A 137 1.77 9.80 -28.51
C LYS A 137 2.79 9.41 -27.43
N ASN A 138 3.81 10.23 -27.18
CA ASN A 138 4.83 9.94 -26.17
C ASN A 138 4.43 10.53 -24.81
N LEU A 139 3.83 9.69 -23.95
CA LEU A 139 3.39 10.05 -22.60
C LEU A 139 4.54 10.42 -21.65
N PHE A 140 5.79 10.09 -22.01
CA PHE A 140 6.98 10.42 -21.22
C PHE A 140 7.62 11.76 -21.63
N ALA A 141 7.23 12.31 -22.79
CA ALA A 141 7.66 13.64 -23.21
C ALA A 141 6.75 14.70 -22.55
N ARG A 142 7.36 15.78 -22.07
CA ARG A 142 6.60 16.91 -21.52
C ARG A 142 5.75 17.52 -22.66
N PRO A 143 4.42 17.61 -22.49
CA PRO A 143 3.58 18.26 -23.48
C PRO A 143 3.99 19.74 -23.62
N PRO A 144 3.96 20.30 -24.85
CA PRO A 144 4.09 21.72 -25.11
C PRO A 144 3.09 22.54 -24.26
N ALA A 145 3.48 23.76 -23.89
CA ALA A 145 2.71 24.60 -22.98
C ALA A 145 1.34 25.00 -23.58
N ASP A 146 1.33 25.26 -24.88
CA ASP A 146 0.16 25.54 -25.74
C ASP A 146 -0.86 24.40 -25.72
N VAL A 147 -0.42 23.14 -25.73
CA VAL A 147 -1.32 21.97 -25.63
C VAL A 147 -1.98 21.94 -24.25
N LYS A 148 -1.23 22.27 -23.19
CA LYS A 148 -1.77 22.31 -21.83
C LYS A 148 -2.80 23.43 -21.65
N GLU A 149 -2.56 24.60 -22.25
CA GLU A 149 -3.51 25.71 -22.26
C GLU A 149 -4.76 25.38 -23.08
N ALA A 150 -4.59 24.74 -24.25
CA ALA A 150 -5.69 24.27 -25.09
C ALA A 150 -6.60 23.24 -24.40
N PHE A 151 -6.07 22.44 -23.48
CA PHE A 151 -6.91 21.56 -22.63
C PHE A 151 -7.76 22.33 -21.62
N GLY A 152 -7.30 23.50 -21.17
CA GLY A 152 -8.03 24.37 -20.25
C GLY A 152 -9.24 25.04 -20.89
N ASP A 153 -9.18 25.29 -22.20
CA ASP A 153 -10.26 25.88 -22.99
C ASP A 153 -11.36 24.84 -23.29
N VAL A 154 -12.59 25.13 -22.86
CA VAL A 154 -13.75 24.22 -23.01
C VAL A 154 -14.29 24.24 -24.44
N SER A 155 -14.03 25.31 -25.19
CA SER A 155 -14.49 25.48 -26.58
C SER A 155 -13.51 24.89 -27.60
N ASN A 156 -12.36 24.37 -27.16
CA ASN A 156 -11.37 23.81 -28.05
C ASN A 156 -11.89 22.54 -28.75
N ILE A 157 -11.84 22.52 -30.08
CA ILE A 157 -12.33 21.42 -30.92
C ILE A 157 -11.66 20.08 -30.56
N ASN A 158 -10.36 20.07 -30.28
CA ASN A 158 -9.64 18.85 -29.93
C ASN A 158 -10.04 18.34 -28.54
N ARG A 159 -10.36 19.25 -27.60
CA ARG A 159 -10.89 18.87 -26.28
C ARG A 159 -12.28 18.28 -26.39
N ILE A 160 -13.16 18.87 -27.20
CA ILE A 160 -14.51 18.34 -27.42
C ILE A 160 -14.43 16.93 -28.01
N LYS A 161 -13.60 16.73 -29.06
CA LYS A 161 -13.38 15.39 -29.65
C LYS A 161 -12.80 14.39 -28.63
N ALA A 162 -11.87 14.83 -27.79
CA ALA A 162 -11.31 13.98 -26.74
C ALA A 162 -12.35 13.61 -25.67
N GLN A 163 -13.26 14.54 -25.34
CA GLN A 163 -14.38 14.30 -24.43
C GLN A 163 -15.33 13.24 -25.01
N GLU A 164 -15.76 13.39 -26.26
CA GLU A 164 -16.63 12.42 -26.95
C GLU A 164 -15.99 11.02 -27.00
N ASN A 165 -14.70 10.94 -27.33
CA ASN A 165 -13.96 9.67 -27.34
C ASN A 165 -13.85 9.06 -25.94
N TYR A 166 -13.53 9.87 -24.92
CA TYR A 166 -13.45 9.42 -23.54
C TYR A 166 -14.78 8.87 -23.04
N GLU A 167 -15.88 9.57 -23.28
CA GLU A 167 -17.24 9.14 -22.89
C GLU A 167 -17.63 7.84 -23.58
N ARG A 168 -17.36 7.71 -24.89
CA ARG A 168 -17.60 6.47 -25.64
C ARG A 168 -16.78 5.30 -25.09
N ASN A 169 -15.49 5.51 -24.84
CA ASN A 169 -14.59 4.48 -24.30
C ASN A 169 -14.99 4.07 -22.87
N VAL A 170 -15.51 5.00 -22.07
CA VAL A 170 -16.06 4.72 -20.73
C VAL A 170 -17.33 3.88 -20.82
N HIS A 171 -18.24 4.20 -21.75
CA HIS A 171 -19.44 3.41 -21.98
C HIS A 171 -19.10 1.97 -22.35
N GLU A 172 -18.27 1.79 -23.38
CA GLU A 172 -17.83 0.46 -23.85
C GLU A 172 -17.12 -0.33 -22.74
N TYR A 173 -16.30 0.34 -21.92
CA TYR A 173 -15.63 -0.28 -20.79
C TYR A 173 -16.62 -0.75 -19.72
N ASN A 174 -17.63 0.05 -19.38
CA ASN A 174 -18.64 -0.33 -18.41
C ASN A 174 -19.49 -1.50 -18.93
N GLU A 175 -19.90 -1.49 -20.19
CA GLU A 175 -20.61 -2.61 -20.83
C GLU A 175 -19.79 -3.90 -20.78
N LYS A 176 -18.49 -3.83 -21.09
CA LYS A 176 -17.59 -4.97 -20.98
C LYS A 176 -17.44 -5.49 -19.55
N LEU A 177 -17.45 -4.60 -18.55
CA LEU A 177 -17.43 -5.00 -17.14
C LEU A 177 -18.75 -5.66 -16.71
N GLU A 178 -19.88 -5.20 -17.23
CA GLU A 178 -21.18 -5.85 -17.02
C GLU A 178 -21.21 -7.23 -17.66
N GLN A 179 -20.73 -7.35 -18.91
CA GLN A 179 -20.63 -8.63 -19.61
C GLN A 179 -19.72 -9.60 -18.85
N PHE A 180 -18.55 -9.15 -18.38
CA PHE A 180 -17.65 -9.96 -17.54
C PHE A 180 -18.35 -10.47 -16.27
N LEU A 181 -19.19 -9.66 -15.64
CA LEU A 181 -19.94 -10.08 -14.44
C LEU A 181 -21.01 -11.13 -14.75
N ILE A 182 -21.60 -11.09 -15.94
CA ILE A 182 -22.57 -12.07 -16.43
C ILE A 182 -21.84 -13.38 -16.78
N ASP A 183 -20.77 -13.29 -17.56
CA ASP A 183 -20.02 -14.45 -18.05
C ASP A 183 -19.39 -15.26 -16.90
N HIS A 184 -18.96 -14.57 -15.83
CA HIS A 184 -18.36 -15.20 -14.64
C HIS A 184 -19.29 -15.19 -13.41
N GLU A 185 -20.60 -15.11 -13.59
CA GLU A 185 -21.54 -14.98 -12.46
C GLU A 185 -21.42 -16.12 -11.43
N SER A 186 -21.21 -17.35 -11.89
CA SER A 186 -21.10 -18.54 -11.04
C SER A 186 -19.72 -18.73 -10.40
N GLU A 187 -18.68 -18.14 -10.98
CA GLU A 187 -17.29 -18.29 -10.51
C GLU A 187 -16.91 -17.21 -9.49
N LEU A 188 -17.45 -16.00 -9.66
CA LEU A 188 -17.08 -14.87 -8.83
C LEU A 188 -17.82 -14.86 -7.50
N ASN A 189 -17.07 -14.66 -6.42
CA ASN A 189 -17.64 -14.40 -5.11
C ASN A 189 -18.13 -12.94 -4.98
N THR A 190 -18.79 -12.64 -3.86
CA THR A 190 -19.36 -11.31 -3.60
C THR A 190 -18.32 -10.19 -3.60
N GLU A 191 -17.16 -10.38 -2.97
CA GLU A 191 -16.11 -9.35 -2.92
C GLU A 191 -15.54 -9.01 -4.30
N GLN A 192 -15.40 -10.02 -5.15
CA GLN A 192 -14.97 -9.90 -6.54
C GLN A 192 -16.00 -9.17 -7.38
N LYS A 193 -17.28 -9.53 -7.27
CA LYS A 193 -18.38 -8.81 -7.94
C LYS A 193 -18.43 -7.34 -7.52
N ASP A 194 -18.30 -7.07 -6.23
CA ASP A 194 -18.27 -5.70 -5.69
C ASP A 194 -17.05 -4.90 -6.17
N TYR A 195 -15.89 -5.54 -6.26
CA TYR A 195 -14.68 -4.91 -6.78
C TYR A 195 -14.86 -4.51 -8.24
N THR A 196 -15.37 -5.40 -9.09
CA THR A 196 -15.62 -5.12 -10.51
C THR A 196 -16.62 -3.98 -10.69
N LYS A 197 -17.73 -3.99 -9.94
CA LYS A 197 -18.71 -2.88 -9.95
C LYS A 197 -18.09 -1.55 -9.52
N LYS A 198 -17.17 -1.55 -8.56
CA LYS A 198 -16.43 -0.34 -8.15
C LYS A 198 -15.45 0.17 -9.21
N GLN A 199 -15.04 -0.66 -10.17
CA GLN A 199 -14.20 -0.23 -11.28
C GLN A 199 -14.97 0.51 -12.37
N MET A 200 -16.30 0.35 -12.44
CA MET A 200 -17.15 1.07 -13.38
C MET A 200 -17.02 2.57 -13.18
N ILE A 201 -16.92 3.31 -14.28
CA ILE A 201 -16.70 4.75 -14.27
C ILE A 201 -18.04 5.45 -14.45
N ASP A 202 -18.43 6.22 -13.43
CA ASP A 202 -19.61 7.07 -13.46
C ASP A 202 -19.21 8.46 -13.95
N LEU A 203 -19.62 8.81 -15.18
CA LEU A 203 -19.35 10.11 -15.81
C LEU A 203 -20.06 11.27 -15.10
N GLY A 204 -21.14 11.01 -14.35
CA GLY A 204 -21.89 12.00 -13.58
C GLY A 204 -21.31 12.27 -12.18
N LYS A 205 -20.47 11.38 -11.66
CA LYS A 205 -19.74 11.62 -10.40
C LYS A 205 -18.59 12.58 -10.64
N VAL A 206 -18.77 13.83 -10.20
CA VAL A 206 -17.66 14.76 -10.01
C VAL A 206 -16.68 14.12 -9.02
N THR A 207 -15.60 13.52 -9.54
CA THR A 207 -14.53 13.02 -8.69
C THR A 207 -13.98 14.20 -7.90
N LYS A 208 -14.20 14.22 -6.58
CA LYS A 208 -13.62 15.20 -5.62
C LYS A 208 -12.09 15.08 -5.51
N ARG A 209 -11.40 14.76 -6.60
CA ARG A 209 -9.98 14.39 -6.59
C ARG A 209 -9.06 15.60 -6.53
N ASN A 210 -9.57 16.81 -6.74
CA ASN A 210 -8.82 18.06 -6.63
C ASN A 210 -9.64 19.18 -5.98
N ALA A 211 -10.50 18.88 -5.01
CA ALA A 211 -10.77 19.89 -4.01
C ALA A 211 -9.43 20.06 -3.27
N ARG A 212 -8.60 21.04 -3.71
CA ARG A 212 -7.63 21.67 -2.80
C ARG A 212 -8.44 21.85 -1.53
N LYS A 213 -8.07 21.16 -0.44
CA LYS A 213 -8.71 21.42 0.85
C LYS A 213 -8.64 22.94 0.97
N VAL A 214 -9.79 23.60 0.88
CA VAL A 214 -9.88 25.01 1.23
C VAL A 214 -9.33 24.97 2.64
N VAL A 215 -8.12 25.49 2.83
CA VAL A 215 -7.51 25.57 4.13
C VAL A 215 -8.39 26.57 4.83
N HIS A 216 -9.43 26.07 5.51
CA HIS A 216 -10.22 26.91 6.38
C HIS A 216 -9.21 27.52 7.35
N LYS A 217 -9.15 28.85 7.35
CA LYS A 217 -8.30 29.59 8.28
C LYS A 217 -8.63 29.06 9.68
N LYS A 218 -7.64 28.45 10.32
CA LYS A 218 -7.81 27.89 11.66
C LYS A 218 -8.08 29.05 12.61
N THR A 219 -9.03 28.88 13.50
CA THR A 219 -9.30 29.87 14.55
C THR A 219 -8.27 29.75 15.68
N ALA A 220 -8.21 30.76 16.55
CA ALA A 220 -7.40 30.68 17.78
C ALA A 220 -7.78 29.44 18.63
N PHE A 221 -9.05 29.07 18.63
CA PHE A 221 -9.55 27.87 19.29
C PHE A 221 -9.01 26.57 18.65
N ASP A 222 -8.81 26.54 17.33
CA ASP A 222 -8.27 25.37 16.64
C ASP A 222 -6.78 25.14 16.98
N PHE A 223 -5.99 26.21 17.12
CA PHE A 223 -4.63 26.09 17.63
C PHE A 223 -4.59 25.68 19.10
N PHE A 224 -5.51 26.19 19.91
CA PHE A 224 -5.64 25.75 21.29
C PHE A 224 -5.99 24.25 21.38
N LYS A 225 -6.92 23.77 20.54
CA LYS A 225 -7.28 22.35 20.43
C LYS A 225 -6.09 21.50 19.99
N GLN A 226 -5.27 22.02 19.06
CA GLN A 226 -4.03 21.38 18.61
C GLN A 226 -2.97 21.31 19.73
N ALA A 227 -2.76 22.41 20.47
CA ALA A 227 -1.83 22.47 21.60
C ALA A 227 -2.25 21.57 22.77
N LYS A 228 -3.55 21.29 22.92
CA LYS A 228 -4.11 20.40 23.96
C LYS A 228 -4.63 19.07 23.39
N LYS A 229 -4.04 18.58 22.28
CA LYS A 229 -4.44 17.34 21.59
C LYS A 229 -4.35 16.07 22.45
N ASN A 230 -3.61 16.06 23.55
CA ASN A 230 -3.55 14.91 24.46
C ASN A 230 -4.41 15.10 25.72
N LYS A 231 -5.01 16.28 25.91
CA LYS A 231 -5.83 16.59 27.07
C LYS A 231 -7.26 16.09 26.85
N TYR A 232 -7.79 15.37 27.84
CA TYR A 232 -9.13 14.75 27.80
C TYR A 232 -9.30 13.72 26.68
N ALA A 233 -8.23 12.99 26.33
CA ALA A 233 -8.27 11.94 25.30
C ALA A 233 -9.03 10.67 25.74
N ASP A 234 -9.29 10.55 27.04
CA ASP A 234 -10.00 9.49 27.74
C ASP A 234 -11.53 9.61 27.71
N ILE A 235 -12.07 10.75 27.25
CA ILE A 235 -13.51 11.00 27.15
C ILE A 235 -13.96 11.17 25.70
N GLY A 236 -15.27 10.97 25.45
CA GLY A 236 -15.87 11.12 24.12
C GLY A 236 -15.63 12.52 23.50
N GLU A 237 -15.53 12.56 22.17
CA GLU A 237 -15.13 13.76 21.41
C GLU A 237 -15.99 15.00 21.69
N GLU A 238 -17.31 14.81 21.84
CA GLU A 238 -18.24 15.91 22.11
C GLU A 238 -18.07 16.50 23.53
N ALA A 239 -17.87 15.62 24.52
CA ALA A 239 -17.62 16.03 25.91
C ALA A 239 -16.24 16.71 26.04
N ARG A 240 -15.27 16.23 25.27
CA ARG A 240 -13.93 16.81 25.16
C ARG A 240 -13.95 18.21 24.57
N GLU A 241 -14.70 18.42 23.50
CA GLU A 241 -14.84 19.72 22.86
C GLU A 241 -15.46 20.75 23.80
N LYS A 242 -16.54 20.37 24.51
CA LYS A 242 -17.17 21.22 25.54
C LYS A 242 -16.19 21.61 26.67
N LYS A 243 -15.34 20.67 27.12
CA LYS A 243 -14.30 20.97 28.14
C LYS A 243 -13.20 21.87 27.60
N LEU A 244 -12.72 21.64 26.39
CA LEU A 244 -11.70 22.47 25.74
C LEU A 244 -12.22 23.88 25.47
N GLN A 245 -13.47 24.03 25.05
CA GLN A 245 -14.08 25.34 24.84
C GLN A 245 -14.24 26.13 26.15
N LYS A 246 -14.62 25.46 27.24
CA LYS A 246 -14.64 26.08 28.58
C LYS A 246 -13.24 26.46 29.07
N ALA A 247 -12.23 25.65 28.76
CA ALA A 247 -10.85 25.95 29.11
C ALA A 247 -10.30 27.14 28.29
N PHE A 248 -10.64 27.21 27.00
CA PHE A 248 -10.26 28.29 26.10
C PHE A 248 -10.85 29.64 26.56
N LYS A 249 -12.14 29.67 26.93
CA LYS A 249 -12.79 30.88 27.47
C LYS A 249 -12.25 31.34 28.83
N LYS A 250 -11.49 30.49 29.53
CA LYS A 250 -10.87 30.77 30.83
C LYS A 250 -9.36 31.04 30.73
N LEU A 251 -8.82 31.10 29.51
CA LEU A 251 -7.43 31.50 29.30
C LEU A 251 -7.21 32.93 29.78
N LYS A 252 -6.00 33.19 30.27
CA LYS A 252 -5.58 34.56 30.57
C LYS A 252 -5.46 35.36 29.27
N PRO A 253 -5.62 36.69 29.31
CA PRO A 253 -5.46 37.55 28.13
C PRO A 253 -4.15 37.28 27.38
N ASP A 254 -3.04 37.22 28.11
CA ASP A 254 -1.70 36.96 27.55
C ASP A 254 -1.58 35.58 26.86
N GLU A 255 -2.31 34.57 27.33
CA GLU A 255 -2.32 33.23 26.72
C GLU A 255 -3.26 33.16 25.51
N LEU A 256 -4.35 33.94 25.53
CA LEU A 256 -5.30 34.05 24.43
C LEU A 256 -4.66 34.75 23.23
N GLU A 257 -3.91 35.83 23.49
CA GLU A 257 -3.21 36.65 22.49
C GLU A 257 -2.25 35.80 21.64
N ILE A 258 -1.52 34.85 22.25
CA ILE A 258 -0.65 33.90 21.53
C ILE A 258 -1.44 33.09 20.48
N TYR A 259 -2.64 32.61 20.81
CA TYR A 259 -3.45 31.83 19.86
C TYR A 259 -4.14 32.71 18.82
N GLU A 260 -4.45 33.96 19.15
CA GLU A 260 -5.00 34.97 18.23
C GLU A 260 -3.95 35.47 17.22
N GLU A 261 -2.70 35.65 17.64
CA GLU A 261 -1.57 35.93 16.75
C GLU A 261 -1.31 34.77 15.79
N LEU A 262 -1.33 33.53 16.29
CA LEU A 262 -1.21 32.33 15.45
C LEU A 262 -2.37 32.21 14.44
N ALA A 263 -3.58 32.62 14.83
CA ALA A 263 -4.75 32.69 13.95
C ALA A 263 -4.64 33.77 12.87
N SER A 264 -4.02 34.90 13.22
CA SER A 264 -3.86 36.05 12.34
C SER A 264 -2.70 35.90 11.35
N ASN A 265 -1.67 35.12 11.69
CA ASN A 265 -0.47 34.89 10.87
C ASN A 265 -0.58 33.67 9.92
N GLN A 266 -1.77 33.39 9.36
CA GLN A 266 -2.03 32.25 8.45
C GLN A 266 -2.13 32.61 6.98
#